data_AF-A0A9D8CTC3-F1
#
_entry.id   AF-A0A9D8CTC3-F1
#
_cell.length_a   1.000
_cell.length_b   1.000
_cell.length_c   1.000
_cell.angle_alpha   90.00
_cell.angle_beta   90.00
_cell.angle_gamma   90.00
#
_symmetry.space_group_name_H-M   'P 1'
#
loop_
_entity.id
_entity.type
_entity.pdbx_description
1 polymer ?
#
loop_
_entity_poly.entity_id
_entity_poly.type
_entity_poly.pdbx_seq_one_letter_code
_entity_poly.pdbx_strand_id
1 'polypeptide(L)'
;MTTVSSPAQLRTILRQYIEEALSEDAERRTSAPRGEPVYGPSSRIGDGRSATDVDLEILNLVLADIGERLAERDYRTIEVQVTQLLTANGLSEAHRNSLSYGVLEAQIQILEEIRRSVLGEAPVVLLPPSVESVPADAPGSASPQFSEVLPRYVDYAVKDKRWRGQSKA
;
A
#
# COMPACT_ATOMS: atom_id res chain seq x y z
N MET A 1 3.37 -15.41 36.59
CA MET A 1 2.32 -16.02 35.75
C MET A 1 2.80 -15.93 34.31
N THR A 2 3.20 -17.04 33.71
CA THR A 2 3.70 -17.09 32.33
C THR A 2 2.49 -17.13 31.40
N THR A 3 2.10 -16.00 30.83
CA THR A 3 1.07 -15.96 29.78
C THR A 3 1.64 -16.65 28.55
N VAL A 4 1.22 -17.90 28.32
CA VAL A 4 1.50 -18.62 27.08
C VAL A 4 0.77 -17.87 25.97
N SER A 5 1.49 -17.01 25.25
CA SER A 5 0.94 -16.29 24.09
C SER A 5 0.56 -17.30 23.02
N SER A 6 -0.69 -17.28 22.58
CA SER A 6 -1.22 -18.21 21.58
C SER A 6 -0.75 -17.81 20.17
N PRO A 7 -0.65 -18.75 19.20
CA PRO A 7 -0.41 -18.41 17.80
C PRO A 7 -1.40 -17.38 17.23
N ALA A 8 -2.61 -17.29 17.78
CA ALA A 8 -3.59 -16.28 17.40
C ALA A 8 -3.16 -14.87 17.84
N GLN A 9 -2.55 -14.73 19.02
CA GLN A 9 -2.07 -13.45 19.53
C GLN A 9 -0.91 -12.91 18.68
N LEU A 10 0.05 -13.77 18.31
CA LEU A 10 1.13 -13.37 17.39
C LEU A 10 0.59 -12.89 16.03
N ARG A 11 -0.40 -13.60 15.47
CA ARG A 11 -1.04 -13.16 14.21
C ARG A 11 -1.74 -11.80 14.35
N THR A 12 -2.40 -11.53 15.48
CA THR A 12 -3.01 -10.22 15.73
C THR A 12 -1.96 -9.12 15.78
N ILE A 13 -0.85 -9.33 16.48
CA ILE A 13 0.26 -8.37 16.58
C ILE A 13 0.84 -8.09 15.20
N LEU A 14 1.11 -9.13 14.40
CA LEU A 14 1.66 -8.99 13.06
C LEU A 14 0.68 -8.29 12.11
N ARG A 15 -0.63 -8.55 12.23
CA ARG A 15 -1.63 -7.83 11.44
C ARG A 15 -1.63 -6.35 11.77
N GLN A 16 -1.65 -6.00 13.06
CA GLN A 16 -1.60 -4.60 13.48
C GLN A 16 -0.32 -3.91 12.99
N TYR A 17 0.82 -4.61 13.07
CA TYR A 17 2.09 -4.12 12.53
C TYR A 17 2.01 -3.81 11.02
N ILE A 18 1.38 -4.68 10.23
CA ILE A 18 1.17 -4.45 8.79
C ILE A 18 0.23 -3.26 8.56
N GLU A 19 -0.88 -3.18 9.29
CA GLU A 19 -1.86 -2.08 9.16
C GLU A 19 -1.23 -0.72 9.48
N GLU A 20 -0.45 -0.62 10.57
CA GLU A 20 0.28 0.59 10.95
C GLU A 20 1.29 0.98 9.86
N ALA A 21 2.11 0.05 9.40
CA ALA A 21 3.11 0.32 8.37
C ALA A 21 2.50 0.78 7.03
N LEU A 22 1.38 0.18 6.61
CA LEU A 22 0.68 0.58 5.39
C LEU A 22 -0.04 1.92 5.54
N SER A 23 -0.51 2.25 6.74
CA SER A 23 -1.07 3.58 7.03
C SER A 23 0.00 4.66 6.92
N GLU A 24 1.16 4.45 7.55
CA GLU A 24 2.31 5.36 7.44
C GLU A 24 2.79 5.52 6.00
N ASP A 25 2.77 4.44 5.22
CA ASP A 25 3.09 4.47 3.80
C ASP A 25 2.11 5.34 2.99
N ALA A 26 0.81 5.18 3.23
CA ALA A 26 -0.21 5.99 2.57
C ALA A 26 -0.04 7.48 2.90
N GLU A 27 0.29 7.82 4.14
CA GLU A 27 0.62 9.19 4.56
C GLU A 27 1.87 9.72 3.85
N ARG A 28 2.93 8.91 3.76
CA ARG A 28 4.16 9.27 3.04
C ARG A 28 3.89 9.54 1.56
N ARG A 29 3.10 8.71 0.89
CA ARG A 29 2.74 8.90 -0.53
C ARG A 29 1.87 10.12 -0.78
N THR A 30 0.92 10.39 0.10
CA THR A 30 0.02 11.55 -0.04
C THR A 30 0.70 12.89 0.25
N SER A 31 1.77 12.88 1.06
CA SER A 31 2.59 14.05 1.36
C SER A 31 3.76 14.27 0.40
N ALA A 32 4.10 13.29 -0.44
CA ALA A 32 5.21 13.39 -1.37
C ALA A 32 4.99 14.45 -2.47
N PRO A 33 6.04 15.20 -2.88
CA PRO A 33 5.94 16.12 -4.00
C PRO A 33 5.55 15.41 -5.31
N ARG A 34 4.76 16.10 -6.14
CA ARG A 34 4.32 15.55 -7.42
C ARG A 34 5.50 15.33 -8.36
N GLY A 35 5.57 14.12 -8.94
CA GLY A 35 6.60 13.77 -9.91
C GLY A 35 7.96 13.45 -9.30
N GLU A 36 8.07 13.40 -7.96
CA GLU A 36 9.26 12.95 -7.25
C GLU A 36 9.07 11.51 -6.75
N PRO A 37 10.18 10.76 -6.54
CA PRO A 37 10.11 9.43 -5.97
C PRO A 37 9.80 9.53 -4.47
N VAL A 38 9.10 8.54 -3.93
CA VAL A 38 8.73 8.46 -2.51
C VAL A 38 9.81 7.76 -1.69
N TYR A 39 10.48 6.75 -2.26
CA TYR A 39 11.42 5.89 -1.55
C TYR A 39 12.86 6.06 -2.02
N GLY A 40 13.06 6.47 -3.28
CA GLY A 40 14.40 6.72 -3.82
C GLY A 40 14.79 8.19 -3.92
N PRO A 41 16.07 8.48 -4.18
CA PRO A 41 16.56 9.85 -4.32
C PRO A 41 16.10 10.47 -5.64
N SER A 42 15.54 11.68 -5.58
CA SER A 42 15.07 12.43 -6.76
C SER A 42 16.18 12.75 -7.77
N SER A 43 17.43 12.78 -7.33
CA SER A 43 18.60 12.95 -8.21
C SER A 43 18.81 11.82 -9.22
N ARG A 44 18.10 10.70 -9.08
CA ARG A 44 18.12 9.58 -10.03
C ARG A 44 17.02 9.66 -11.09
N ILE A 45 16.19 10.69 -11.06
CA ILE A 45 15.26 11.04 -12.14
C ILE A 45 16.05 11.73 -13.25
N GLY A 46 15.86 11.31 -14.50
CA GLY A 46 16.65 11.73 -15.65
C GLY A 46 17.06 10.54 -16.52
N ASP A 47 17.70 10.80 -17.66
CA ASP A 47 18.19 9.76 -18.58
C ASP A 47 17.13 8.72 -19.00
N GLY A 48 15.87 9.16 -19.11
CA GLY A 48 14.73 8.29 -19.46
C GLY A 48 14.09 7.56 -18.28
N ARG A 49 14.54 7.79 -17.04
CA ARG A 49 13.97 7.23 -15.83
C ARG A 49 12.90 8.14 -15.22
N SER A 50 11.77 7.55 -14.88
CA SER A 50 10.69 8.17 -14.11
C SER A 50 10.90 8.02 -12.60
N ALA A 51 10.14 8.79 -11.81
CA ALA A 51 10.06 8.61 -10.35
C ALA A 51 9.65 7.18 -9.96
N THR A 52 8.69 6.60 -10.69
CA THR A 52 8.25 5.21 -10.53
C THR A 52 9.39 4.22 -10.74
N ASP A 53 10.23 4.42 -11.76
CA ASP A 53 11.39 3.54 -12.02
C ASP A 53 12.42 3.60 -10.88
N VAL A 54 12.58 4.76 -10.26
CA VAL A 54 13.48 4.95 -9.12
C VAL A 54 12.93 4.24 -7.88
N ASP A 55 11.64 4.43 -7.58
CA ASP A 55 10.98 3.79 -6.44
C ASP A 55 10.96 2.26 -6.56
N LEU A 56 10.61 1.74 -7.73
CA LEU A 56 10.58 0.29 -7.96
C LEU A 56 11.96 -0.34 -7.82
N GLU A 57 13.03 0.34 -8.25
CA GLU A 57 14.39 -0.16 -8.05
C GLU A 57 14.72 -0.32 -6.56
N ILE A 58 14.41 0.69 -5.75
CA ILE A 58 14.66 0.67 -4.30
C ILE A 58 13.82 -0.42 -3.63
N LEU A 59 12.52 -0.48 -3.94
CA LEU A 59 11.63 -1.49 -3.35
C LEU A 59 12.06 -2.92 -3.71
N ASN A 60 12.48 -3.17 -4.95
CA ASN A 60 12.95 -4.48 -5.37
C ASN A 60 14.28 -4.86 -4.68
N LEU A 61 15.19 -3.90 -4.50
CA LEU A 61 16.43 -4.11 -3.75
C LEU A 61 16.14 -4.51 -2.30
N VAL A 62 15.24 -3.78 -1.63
CA VAL A 62 14.88 -4.06 -0.23
C VAL A 62 14.12 -5.39 -0.12
N LEU A 63 13.20 -5.69 -1.03
CA LEU A 63 12.52 -6.99 -1.09
C LEU A 63 13.49 -8.16 -1.20
N ALA A 64 14.52 -8.03 -2.06
CA ALA A 64 15.54 -9.05 -2.22
C ALA A 64 16.35 -9.26 -0.92
N ASP A 65 16.79 -8.17 -0.26
CA ASP A 65 17.53 -8.25 1.01
C ASP A 65 16.69 -8.89 2.12
N ILE A 66 15.43 -8.47 2.30
CA ILE A 66 14.55 -9.07 3.31
C ILE A 66 14.24 -10.53 2.99
N GLY A 67 14.07 -10.88 1.71
CA GLY A 67 13.86 -12.26 1.27
C GLY A 67 15.06 -13.16 1.58
N GLU A 68 16.28 -12.69 1.34
CA GLU A 68 17.52 -13.39 1.70
C GLU A 68 17.63 -13.58 3.21
N ARG A 69 17.40 -12.53 3.99
CA ARG A 69 17.39 -12.60 5.46
C ARG A 69 16.39 -13.61 5.99
N LEU A 70 15.18 -13.66 5.43
CA LEU A 70 14.17 -14.63 5.83
C LEU A 70 14.63 -16.07 5.52
N ALA A 71 15.23 -16.29 4.34
CA ALA A 71 15.75 -17.59 3.94
C ALA A 71 16.89 -18.06 4.86
N GLU A 72 17.78 -17.15 5.25
CA GLU A 72 18.91 -17.42 6.14
C GLU A 72 18.55 -17.39 7.63
N ARG A 73 17.32 -16.95 7.97
CA ARG A 73 16.88 -16.67 9.35
C ARG A 73 17.78 -15.66 10.06
N ASP A 74 18.30 -14.67 9.32
CA ASP A 74 19.08 -13.57 9.87
C ASP A 74 18.16 -12.45 10.37
N TYR A 75 18.02 -12.37 11.69
CA TYR A 75 17.15 -11.39 12.35
C TYR A 75 17.89 -10.15 12.87
N ARG A 76 19.20 -10.03 12.64
CA ARG A 76 20.04 -8.99 13.26
C ARG A 76 19.53 -7.56 12.99
N THR A 77 19.04 -7.30 11.79
CA THR A 77 18.53 -5.98 11.39
C THR A 77 17.19 -5.61 12.00
N ILE A 78 16.42 -6.59 12.46
CA ILE A 78 15.09 -6.39 13.06
C ILE A 78 15.08 -6.57 14.58
N GLU A 79 16.22 -6.85 15.22
CA GLU A 79 16.28 -7.15 16.67
C GLU A 79 15.65 -6.06 17.53
N VAL A 80 15.90 -4.79 17.20
CA VAL A 80 15.33 -3.65 17.91
C VAL A 80 13.81 -3.65 17.79
N GLN A 81 13.29 -3.82 16.57
CA GLN A 81 11.85 -3.81 16.30
C GLN A 81 11.14 -5.00 16.95
N VAL A 82 11.73 -6.20 16.90
CA VAL A 82 11.22 -7.39 17.60
C VAL A 82 11.20 -7.17 19.10
N THR A 83 12.25 -6.58 19.67
CA THR A 83 12.32 -6.30 21.12
C THR A 83 11.25 -5.30 21.55
N GLN A 84 10.98 -4.28 20.73
CA GLN A 84 9.89 -3.33 20.95
C GLN A 84 8.54 -4.03 20.91
N LEU A 85 8.27 -4.87 19.90
CA LEU A 85 7.02 -5.61 19.77
C LEU A 85 6.81 -6.61 20.93
N LEU A 86 7.87 -7.30 21.37
CA LEU A 86 7.79 -8.18 22.55
C LEU A 86 7.38 -7.39 23.79
N THR A 87 8.05 -6.27 24.04
CA THR A 87 7.84 -5.43 25.23
C THR A 87 6.45 -4.79 25.23
N ALA A 88 6.05 -4.19 24.11
CA ALA A 88 4.75 -3.51 23.97
C ALA A 88 3.57 -4.48 24.18
N ASN A 89 3.75 -5.76 23.86
CA ASN A 89 2.69 -6.77 23.95
C ASN A 89 2.84 -7.73 25.14
N GLY A 90 3.79 -7.46 26.06
CA GLY A 90 4.02 -8.30 27.24
C GLY A 90 4.38 -9.76 26.90
N LEU A 91 5.05 -9.98 25.76
CA LEU A 91 5.44 -11.30 25.30
C LEU A 91 6.74 -11.74 25.97
N SER A 92 6.84 -13.04 26.21
CA SER A 92 8.07 -13.63 26.75
C SER A 92 9.13 -13.81 25.66
N GLU A 93 10.39 -13.88 26.07
CA GLU A 93 11.53 -14.21 25.20
C GLU A 93 11.35 -15.54 24.42
N ALA A 94 10.53 -16.46 24.93
CA ALA A 94 10.23 -17.71 24.23
C ALA A 94 9.54 -17.49 22.87
N HIS A 95 8.88 -16.34 22.67
CA HIS A 95 8.21 -15.99 21.42
C HIS A 95 9.12 -15.26 20.42
N ARG A 96 10.35 -14.88 20.82
CA ARG A 96 11.26 -14.05 20.00
C ARG A 96 11.44 -14.62 18.60
N ASN A 97 11.81 -15.91 18.48
CA ASN A 97 12.08 -16.51 17.17
C ASN A 97 10.85 -16.53 16.25
N SER A 98 9.69 -16.90 16.80
CA SER A 98 8.45 -16.92 16.02
C SER A 98 8.01 -15.51 15.60
N LEU A 99 8.22 -14.53 16.48
CA LEU A 99 7.93 -13.13 16.16
C LEU A 99 8.91 -12.56 15.13
N SER A 100 10.22 -12.82 15.26
CA SER A 100 11.22 -12.38 14.28
C SER A 100 10.92 -12.91 12.88
N TYR A 101 10.61 -14.20 12.79
CA TYR A 101 10.22 -14.83 11.53
C TYR A 101 8.97 -14.17 10.94
N GLY A 102 7.93 -13.98 11.76
CA GLY A 102 6.70 -13.32 11.32
C GLY A 102 6.87 -11.85 10.95
N VAL A 103 7.80 -11.12 11.58
CA VAL A 103 8.11 -9.72 11.24
C VAL A 103 8.77 -9.64 9.86
N LEU A 104 9.71 -10.53 9.53
CA LEU A 104 10.28 -10.57 8.18
C LEU A 104 9.22 -10.93 7.12
N GLU A 105 8.35 -11.92 7.40
CA GLU A 105 7.22 -12.22 6.51
C GLU A 105 6.28 -11.02 6.33
N ALA A 106 6.00 -10.28 7.41
CA ALA A 106 5.18 -9.08 7.37
C ALA A 106 5.84 -7.96 6.56
N GLN A 107 7.16 -7.75 6.69
CA GLN A 107 7.90 -6.75 5.92
C GLN A 107 7.84 -7.05 4.42
N ILE A 108 7.93 -8.32 4.02
CA ILE A 108 7.73 -8.72 2.61
C ILE A 108 6.33 -8.33 2.15
N GLN A 109 5.28 -8.69 2.91
CA GLN A 109 3.89 -8.37 2.55
C GLN A 109 3.65 -6.87 2.41
N ILE A 110 4.22 -6.07 3.32
CA ILE A 110 4.15 -4.60 3.28
C ILE A 110 4.81 -4.10 1.99
N LEU A 111 6.05 -4.51 1.72
CA LEU A 111 6.80 -4.04 0.55
C LEU A 111 6.15 -4.48 -0.77
N GLU A 112 5.57 -5.67 -0.83
CA GLU A 112 4.80 -6.13 -1.99
C GLU A 112 3.56 -5.25 -2.23
N GLU A 113 2.82 -4.90 -1.16
CA GLU A 113 1.66 -4.01 -1.27
C GLU A 113 2.03 -2.58 -1.68
N ILE A 114 3.14 -2.07 -1.15
CA ILE A 114 3.70 -0.78 -1.54
C ILE A 114 4.10 -0.82 -3.02
N ARG A 115 4.79 -1.88 -3.46
CA ARG A 115 5.20 -2.06 -4.86
C ARG A 115 4.00 -2.11 -5.80
N ARG A 116 2.93 -2.85 -5.43
CA ARG A 116 1.65 -2.85 -6.18
C ARG A 116 1.09 -1.45 -6.31
N SER A 117 1.06 -0.71 -5.20
CA SER A 117 0.57 0.67 -5.18
C SER A 117 1.38 1.60 -6.09
N VAL A 118 2.71 1.45 -6.14
CA VAL A 118 3.60 2.23 -7.03
C VAL A 118 3.34 1.92 -8.51
N LEU A 119 2.97 0.67 -8.83
CA LEU A 119 2.55 0.25 -10.17
C LEU A 119 1.14 0.76 -10.55
N GLY A 120 0.45 1.44 -9.63
CA GLY A 120 -0.93 1.90 -9.83
C GLY A 120 -1.97 0.79 -9.68
N GLU A 121 -1.61 -0.34 -9.11
CA GLU A 121 -2.56 -1.39 -8.73
C GLU A 121 -3.33 -0.96 -7.49
N ALA A 122 -4.63 -1.26 -7.44
CA ALA A 122 -5.46 -0.91 -6.30
C ALA A 122 -4.97 -1.68 -5.04
N PRO A 123 -4.80 -0.99 -3.90
CA PRO A 123 -4.39 -1.65 -2.67
C PRO A 123 -5.47 -2.64 -2.22
N VAL A 124 -5.05 -3.87 -1.91
CA VAL A 124 -5.94 -4.94 -1.45
C VAL A 124 -6.54 -4.59 -0.09
N VAL A 125 -5.84 -3.77 0.70
CA VAL A 125 -6.18 -3.47 2.10
C VAL A 125 -7.18 -2.31 2.24
N LEU A 126 -7.28 -1.39 1.26
CA LEU A 126 -8.20 -0.23 1.35
C LEU A 126 -9.56 -0.46 0.67
N LEU A 127 -9.75 -1.61 0.03
CA LEU A 127 -11.08 -1.99 -0.41
C LEU A 127 -11.81 -2.55 0.81
N PRO A 128 -12.93 -1.94 1.26
CA PRO A 128 -13.79 -2.64 2.20
C PRO A 128 -14.09 -4.03 1.61
N PRO A 129 -14.27 -5.09 2.42
CA PRO A 129 -14.75 -6.35 1.88
C PRO A 129 -15.94 -6.00 1.02
N SER A 130 -15.91 -6.42 -0.24
CA SER A 130 -17.01 -6.20 -1.18
C SER A 130 -18.23 -6.75 -0.48
N VAL A 131 -19.00 -5.87 0.17
CA VAL A 131 -20.29 -6.22 0.72
C VAL A 131 -21.01 -6.74 -0.51
N GLU A 132 -21.29 -8.04 -0.52
CA GLU A 132 -22.27 -8.60 -1.43
C GLU A 132 -23.45 -7.64 -1.35
N SER A 133 -23.69 -6.95 -2.46
CA SER A 133 -24.79 -6.02 -2.58
C SER A 133 -26.06 -6.84 -2.40
N VAL A 134 -26.50 -6.99 -1.15
CA VAL A 134 -27.90 -7.27 -0.86
C VAL A 134 -28.64 -6.15 -1.56
N PRO A 135 -29.53 -6.43 -2.52
CA PRO A 135 -30.23 -5.38 -3.23
C PRO A 135 -31.04 -4.61 -2.20
N ALA A 136 -30.53 -3.44 -1.82
CA ALA A 136 -31.26 -2.47 -1.06
C ALA A 136 -32.32 -1.93 -2.01
N ASP A 137 -33.56 -2.27 -1.72
CA ASP A 137 -34.73 -1.70 -2.37
C ASP A 137 -34.66 -0.17 -2.16
N ALA A 138 -34.22 0.55 -3.20
CA ALA A 138 -33.96 1.98 -3.13
C ALA A 138 -35.25 2.75 -3.46
N PRO A 139 -35.76 3.62 -2.56
CA PRO A 139 -36.71 4.64 -2.98
C PRO A 139 -35.97 5.63 -3.88
N GLY A 140 -36.42 5.74 -5.13
CA GLY A 140 -35.74 6.40 -6.23
C GLY A 140 -35.19 7.80 -5.89
N SER A 141 -33.87 7.92 -5.96
CA SER A 141 -33.22 9.22 -6.13
C SER A 141 -32.96 9.42 -7.63
N ALA A 142 -33.74 10.32 -8.23
CA ALA A 142 -33.59 10.73 -9.61
C ALA A 142 -32.37 11.65 -9.74
N SER A 143 -31.17 11.07 -9.74
CA SER A 143 -29.99 11.72 -10.29
C SER A 143 -29.99 11.47 -11.80
N PRO A 144 -29.81 12.49 -12.65
CA PRO A 144 -29.82 12.30 -14.09
C PRO A 144 -28.69 11.35 -14.48
N GLN A 145 -29.01 10.39 -15.35
CA GLN A 145 -28.02 9.43 -15.80
C GLN A 145 -26.91 10.17 -16.57
N PHE A 146 -25.69 9.64 -16.54
CA PHE A 146 -24.53 10.26 -17.20
C PHE A 146 -24.79 10.54 -18.70
N SER A 147 -25.58 9.67 -19.35
CA SER A 147 -26.06 9.83 -20.73
C SER A 147 -26.91 11.09 -20.96
N GLU A 148 -27.60 11.59 -19.93
CA GLU A 148 -28.43 12.81 -20.00
C GLU A 148 -27.60 14.09 -19.82
N VAL A 149 -26.45 14.00 -19.17
CA VAL A 149 -25.56 15.14 -18.89
C VAL A 149 -24.54 15.37 -20.01
N LEU A 150 -24.14 14.30 -20.71
CA LEU A 150 -23.15 14.35 -21.79
C LEU A 150 -23.48 15.35 -22.91
N PRO A 151 -24.72 15.44 -23.45
CA PRO A 151 -25.02 16.38 -24.53
C PRO A 151 -24.79 17.84 -24.12
N ARG A 152 -25.20 18.21 -22.90
CA ARG A 152 -25.05 19.58 -22.37
C ARG A 152 -23.58 19.95 -22.14
N TYR A 153 -22.76 18.99 -21.72
CA TYR A 153 -21.32 19.18 -21.54
C TYR A 153 -20.60 19.38 -22.88
N VAL A 154 -20.95 18.58 -23.90
CA VAL A 154 -20.40 18.73 -25.26
C VAL A 154 -20.76 20.09 -25.86
N ASP A 155 -22.01 20.53 -25.72
CA ASP A 155 -22.45 21.85 -26.19
C ASP A 155 -21.66 22.99 -25.52
N TYR A 156 -21.43 22.88 -24.21
CA TYR A 156 -20.61 23.84 -23.47
C TYR A 156 -19.14 23.83 -23.95
N ALA A 157 -18.54 22.65 -24.12
CA ALA A 157 -17.15 22.50 -24.54
C ALA A 157 -16.88 22.99 -25.98
N VAL A 158 -17.86 22.86 -26.87
CA VAL A 158 -17.82 23.40 -28.25
C VAL A 158 -17.99 24.92 -28.23
N LYS A 159 -18.92 25.45 -27.42
CA LYS A 159 -19.20 26.89 -27.32
C LYS A 159 -18.01 27.67 -26.73
N ASP A 160 -17.28 27.07 -25.81
CA ASP A 160 -16.09 27.66 -25.18
C ASP A 160 -14.82 27.54 -26.04
N LYS A 161 -14.94 27.08 -27.30
CA LYS A 161 -13.86 26.83 -28.28
C LYS A 161 -12.71 25.92 -27.78
N ARG A 162 -12.89 25.25 -26.64
CA ARG A 162 -11.89 24.36 -26.04
C ARG A 162 -11.84 22.99 -26.70
N TRP A 163 -12.93 22.56 -27.31
CA TRP A 163 -12.97 21.35 -28.10
C TRP A 163 -12.69 21.66 -29.57
N ARG A 164 -11.47 21.33 -30.04
CA ARG A 164 -11.21 21.17 -31.48
C ARG A 164 -11.22 19.67 -31.75
N GLY A 165 -12.32 19.18 -32.33
CA GLY A 165 -12.47 17.76 -32.64
C GLY A 165 -11.25 17.25 -33.40
N GLN A 166 -10.90 15.98 -33.16
CA GLN A 166 -9.89 15.29 -33.96
C GLN A 166 -10.30 15.40 -35.43
N SER A 167 -9.61 16.25 -36.19
CA SER A 167 -9.64 16.17 -37.64
C SER A 167 -8.97 14.86 -38.02
N LYS A 168 -9.75 13.91 -38.54
CA LYS A 168 -9.20 12.80 -39.33
C LYS A 168 -8.35 13.40 -40.44
N ALA A 169 -7.06 13.06 -40.46
CA ALA A 169 -6.29 12.98 -41.69
C ALA A 169 -6.39 11.55 -42.22
#